data_AF-A0A351BFK9-F1
#
_entry.id   AF-A0A351BFK9-F1
#
_cell.length_a   1.000
_cell.length_b   1.000
_cell.length_c   1.000
_cell.angle_alpha   90.00
_cell.angle_beta   90.00
_cell.angle_gamma   90.00
#
_symmetry.space_group_name_H-M   'P 1'
#
loop_
_entity.id
_entity.type
_entity.pdbx_description
1 polymer ?
#
loop_
_entity_poly.entity_id
_entity_poly.type
_entity_poly.pdbx_seq_one_letter_code
_entity_poly.pdbx_strand_id
1 'polypeptide(L)'
;MDSGIAGATPAIELAEIMLSFGRVSGAARTLEEYIAALPQESIRPWIRLLHLYQRSGMRKEFEALTVKLNRNFNVEILRWDAGRTGDELELVPLAGAPTTPETLEDIPRLRDEIVALWGKPECQGYLENLLRDNRQGKRKGFPLAVAEEILFLIDLAAVRDLK
;
A
#
# COMPACT_ATOMS: atom_id res chain seq x y z
N MET A 1 23.33 1.19 -0.82
CA MET A 1 22.52 2.36 -1.20
C MET A 1 21.20 2.16 -0.52
N ASP A 2 21.02 2.89 0.57
CA ASP A 2 20.00 2.67 1.60
C ASP A 2 18.87 3.69 1.41
N SER A 3 18.08 3.53 0.35
CA SER A 3 17.09 4.53 -0.08
C SER A 3 15.66 4.01 -0.18
N GLY A 4 15.41 2.71 0.00
CA GLY A 4 14.07 2.14 -0.09
C GLY A 4 13.18 2.41 1.14
N ILE A 5 13.79 2.52 2.33
CA ILE A 5 13.08 2.65 3.61
C ILE A 5 13.00 4.11 4.08
N ALA A 6 13.97 4.96 3.71
CA ALA A 6 14.14 6.29 4.30
C ALA A 6 13.53 7.47 3.52
N GLY A 7 13.25 7.34 2.22
CA GLY A 7 12.89 8.50 1.38
C GLY A 7 11.54 9.14 1.74
N ALA A 8 10.56 8.32 2.10
CA ALA A 8 9.19 8.77 2.41
C ALA A 8 8.95 9.12 3.87
N THR A 9 9.82 8.64 4.77
CA THR A 9 9.66 8.76 6.23
C THR A 9 9.43 10.20 6.68
N PRO A 10 10.18 11.22 6.20
CA PRO A 10 9.98 12.60 6.65
C PRO A 10 8.61 13.18 6.28
N ALA A 11 8.11 12.89 5.07
CA ALA A 11 6.81 13.40 4.61
C ALA A 11 5.65 12.71 5.35
N ILE A 12 5.78 11.41 5.63
CA ILE A 12 4.81 10.64 6.40
C ILE A 12 4.77 11.14 7.85
N GLU A 13 5.91 11.26 8.51
CA GLU A 13 5.99 11.74 9.90
C GLU A 13 5.40 13.15 10.04
N LEU A 14 5.73 14.06 9.12
CA LEU A 14 5.16 15.40 9.13
C LEU A 14 3.64 15.38 8.97
N ALA A 15 3.11 14.54 8.08
CA ALA A 15 1.68 14.37 7.92
C ALA A 15 1.03 13.83 9.21
N GLU A 16 1.65 12.87 9.88
CA GLU A 16 1.15 12.33 11.15
C GLU A 16 1.13 13.35 12.27
N ILE A 17 2.19 14.17 12.38
CA ILE A 17 2.23 15.29 13.31
C ILE A 17 1.11 16.28 12.99
N MET A 18 0.90 16.63 11.72
CA MET A 18 -0.20 17.52 11.34
C MET A 18 -1.57 16.93 11.70
N LEU A 19 -1.77 15.63 11.52
CA LEU A 19 -3.01 14.94 11.90
C LEU A 19 -3.25 14.94 13.40
N SER A 20 -2.21 14.82 14.22
CA SER A 20 -2.34 14.89 15.70
C SER A 20 -2.82 16.27 16.17
N PHE A 21 -2.52 17.33 15.41
CA PHE A 21 -3.06 18.68 15.62
C PHE A 21 -4.39 18.96 14.89
N GLY A 22 -5.02 17.94 14.31
CA GLY A 22 -6.29 18.09 13.56
C GLY A 22 -6.15 18.79 12.21
N ARG A 23 -4.93 19.00 11.70
CA ARG A 23 -4.66 19.69 10.43
C ARG A 23 -4.74 18.74 9.24
N VAL A 24 -5.93 18.20 9.00
CA VAL A 24 -6.22 17.22 7.93
C VAL A 24 -5.79 17.73 6.54
N SER A 25 -6.16 18.96 6.16
CA SER A 25 -5.81 19.52 4.86
C SER A 25 -4.31 19.75 4.67
N GLY A 26 -3.59 20.08 5.75
CA GLY A 26 -2.14 20.23 5.71
C GLY A 26 -1.44 18.90 5.49
N ALA A 27 -1.84 17.88 6.25
CA ALA A 27 -1.32 16.52 6.10
C ALA A 27 -1.54 15.97 4.69
N ALA A 28 -2.75 16.16 4.13
CA ALA A 28 -3.06 15.74 2.76
C ALA A 28 -2.13 16.42 1.76
N ARG A 29 -1.99 17.75 1.85
CA ARG A 29 -1.12 18.52 0.95
C ARG A 29 0.34 18.07 1.03
N THR A 30 0.88 17.80 2.21
CA THR A 30 2.26 17.30 2.37
C THR A 30 2.47 15.97 1.65
N LEU A 31 1.53 15.03 1.79
CA LEU A 31 1.60 13.74 1.11
C LEU A 31 1.42 13.89 -0.41
N GLU A 32 0.53 14.76 -0.86
CA GLU A 32 0.34 15.06 -2.28
C GLU A 32 1.58 15.67 -2.94
N GLU A 33 2.22 16.62 -2.28
CA GLU A 33 3.45 17.26 -2.76
C GLU A 33 4.59 16.24 -2.88
N TYR A 34 4.75 15.36 -1.87
CA TYR A 34 5.73 14.28 -1.93
C TYR A 34 5.44 13.30 -3.08
N ILE A 35 4.19 12.85 -3.21
CA ILE A 35 3.75 11.95 -4.28
C ILE A 35 3.97 12.57 -5.67
N ALA A 36 3.70 13.86 -5.82
CA ALA A 36 3.90 14.57 -7.08
C ALA A 36 5.40 14.68 -7.45
N ALA A 37 6.27 14.86 -6.46
CA ALA A 37 7.71 14.96 -6.67
C ALA A 37 8.36 13.60 -6.94
N LEU A 38 7.97 12.57 -6.17
CA LEU A 38 8.62 11.25 -6.13
C LEU A 38 7.59 10.11 -6.28
N PRO A 39 6.86 10.06 -7.42
CA PRO A 39 5.68 9.23 -7.61
C PRO A 39 5.90 7.72 -7.56
N GLN A 40 7.14 7.27 -7.77
CA GLN A 40 7.51 5.86 -7.76
C GLN A 40 8.51 5.52 -6.66
N GLU A 41 8.87 6.45 -5.77
CA GLU A 41 9.86 6.17 -4.72
C GLU A 41 9.30 5.16 -3.71
N SER A 42 8.13 5.46 -3.14
CA SER A 42 7.47 4.59 -2.16
C SER A 42 5.96 4.60 -2.35
N ILE A 43 5.33 3.44 -2.13
CA ILE A 43 3.88 3.29 -2.11
C ILE A 43 3.25 3.78 -0.78
N ARG A 44 4.02 3.84 0.32
CA ARG A 44 3.50 4.15 1.67
C ARG A 44 2.75 5.49 1.75
N PRO A 45 3.25 6.61 1.17
CA PRO A 45 2.54 7.88 1.19
C PRO A 45 1.19 7.83 0.48
N TRP A 46 1.08 7.02 -0.58
CA TRP A 46 -0.17 6.82 -1.31
C TRP A 46 -1.22 6.14 -0.45
N ILE A 47 -0.84 5.04 0.22
CA ILE A 47 -1.72 4.31 1.14
C ILE A 47 -2.14 5.22 2.29
N ARG A 48 -1.20 5.98 2.85
CA ARG A 48 -1.49 6.93 3.94
C ARG A 48 -2.49 8.00 3.51
N LEU A 49 -2.34 8.55 2.30
CA LEU A 49 -3.24 9.54 1.75
C LEU A 49 -4.61 8.94 1.40
N LEU A 50 -4.69 7.70 0.92
CA LEU A 50 -5.96 6.98 0.71
C LEU A 50 -6.75 6.84 2.01
N HIS A 51 -6.11 6.37 3.08
CA HIS A 51 -6.74 6.26 4.40
C HIS A 51 -7.21 7.62 4.93
N LEU A 52 -6.42 8.67 4.67
CA LEU A 52 -6.80 10.03 5.04
C LEU A 52 -8.06 10.49 4.29
N TYR A 53 -8.13 10.28 2.97
CA TYR A 53 -9.30 10.64 2.18
C TYR A 53 -10.54 9.84 2.55
N GLN A 54 -10.40 8.54 2.83
CA GLN A 54 -11.49 7.71 3.29
C GLN A 54 -12.08 8.22 4.61
N ARG A 55 -11.23 8.44 5.62
CA ARG A 55 -11.67 8.96 6.93
C ARG A 55 -12.26 10.36 6.88
N SER A 56 -11.81 11.19 5.93
CA SER A 56 -12.25 12.58 5.80
C SER A 56 -13.47 12.75 4.87
N GLY A 57 -14.01 11.66 4.31
CA GLY A 57 -15.13 11.72 3.36
C GLY A 57 -14.78 12.32 1.99
N MET A 58 -13.50 12.43 1.66
CA MET A 58 -13.00 13.08 0.44
C MET A 58 -13.03 12.12 -0.76
N ARG A 59 -14.24 11.78 -1.18
CA ARG A 59 -14.48 10.74 -2.19
C ARG A 59 -13.86 11.03 -3.56
N LYS A 60 -13.95 12.28 -4.03
CA LYS A 60 -13.44 12.64 -5.37
C LYS A 60 -11.92 12.53 -5.43
N GLU A 61 -11.26 12.97 -4.37
CA GLU A 61 -9.82 12.92 -4.20
C GLU A 61 -9.34 11.48 -4.05
N PHE A 62 -10.08 10.65 -3.29
CA PHE A 62 -9.85 9.22 -3.20
C PHE A 62 -9.92 8.55 -4.58
N GLU A 63 -11.02 8.71 -5.32
CA GLU A 63 -11.20 8.09 -6.64
C GLU A 63 -10.11 8.54 -7.65
N ALA A 64 -9.68 9.80 -7.58
CA ALA A 64 -8.58 10.30 -8.41
C ALA A 64 -7.22 9.69 -7.99
N LEU A 65 -6.99 9.51 -6.69
CA LEU A 65 -5.76 8.96 -6.16
C LEU A 65 -5.60 7.46 -6.48
N THR A 66 -6.68 6.67 -6.44
CA THR A 66 -6.62 5.22 -6.74
C THR A 66 -6.20 4.95 -8.19
N VAL A 67 -6.68 5.76 -9.13
CA VAL A 67 -6.28 5.68 -10.55
C VAL A 67 -4.79 6.01 -10.72
N LYS A 68 -4.30 7.03 -10.01
CA LYS A 68 -2.87 7.39 -10.04
C LYS A 68 -2.02 6.29 -9.38
N LEU A 69 -2.46 5.73 -8.26
CA LEU A 69 -1.77 4.63 -7.56
C LEU A 69 -1.65 3.41 -8.47
N ASN A 70 -2.75 2.98 -9.10
CA ASN A 70 -2.76 1.85 -10.02
C ASN A 70 -1.89 2.08 -11.26
N ARG A 71 -1.63 3.32 -11.68
CA ARG A 71 -0.68 3.59 -12.78
C ARG A 71 0.77 3.41 -12.35
N ASN A 72 1.07 3.71 -11.10
CA ASN A 72 2.43 3.77 -10.58
C ASN A 72 2.89 2.46 -9.94
N PHE A 73 1.96 1.71 -9.35
CA PHE A 73 2.22 0.47 -8.62
C PHE A 73 1.25 -0.63 -9.07
N ASN A 74 1.63 -1.89 -8.83
CA ASN A 74 0.84 -3.08 -9.13
C ASN A 74 -0.27 -3.30 -8.07
N VAL A 75 -1.13 -2.30 -7.91
CA VAL A 75 -2.28 -2.31 -6.98
C VAL A 75 -3.55 -2.04 -7.77
N GLU A 76 -4.62 -2.77 -7.49
CA GLU A 76 -5.89 -2.60 -8.20
C GLU A 76 -6.58 -1.27 -7.85
N ILE A 77 -7.48 -0.82 -8.73
CA ILE A 77 -8.26 0.39 -8.48
C ILE A 77 -9.25 0.11 -7.36
N LEU A 78 -9.08 0.79 -6.23
CA LEU A 78 -10.01 0.72 -5.12
C LEU A 78 -11.30 1.47 -5.43
N ARG A 79 -12.42 0.90 -4.96
CA ARG A 79 -13.70 1.58 -4.95
C ARG A 79 -13.87 2.35 -3.64
N TRP A 80 -14.56 3.47 -3.70
CA TRP A 80 -14.97 4.17 -2.49
C TRP A 80 -15.88 3.26 -1.66
N ASP A 81 -15.44 2.95 -0.45
CA ASP A 81 -16.23 2.22 0.53
C ASP A 81 -16.62 3.18 1.65
N ALA A 82 -17.89 3.62 1.61
CA ALA A 82 -18.47 4.51 2.60
C ALA A 82 -18.74 3.82 3.95
N GLY A 83 -18.67 2.48 4.00
CA GLY A 83 -18.93 1.67 5.20
C GLY A 83 -17.68 1.34 6.01
N ARG A 84 -16.48 1.43 5.42
CA ARG A 84 -15.20 1.23 6.12
C ARG A 84 -14.76 2.49 6.89
N THR A 85 -15.62 3.01 7.75
CA THR A 85 -15.16 3.88 8.84
C THR A 85 -14.57 2.96 9.90
N GLY A 86 -13.24 2.96 10.04
CA GLY A 86 -12.53 2.03 10.93
C GLY A 86 -13.10 2.04 12.34
N ASP A 87 -13.90 1.00 12.66
CA ASP A 87 -14.05 0.32 13.95
C ASP A 87 -15.08 -0.85 13.90
N GLU A 88 -15.61 -1.22 12.73
CA GLU A 88 -16.53 -2.35 12.64
C GLU A 88 -15.75 -3.66 12.38
N LEU A 89 -15.76 -4.55 13.37
CA LEU A 89 -15.45 -5.97 13.21
C LEU A 89 -16.27 -6.51 12.02
N GLU A 90 -15.64 -6.66 10.86
CA GLU A 90 -16.26 -7.29 9.70
C GLU A 90 -16.59 -8.75 10.06
N LEU A 91 -17.88 -9.04 10.20
CA LEU A 91 -18.39 -10.40 10.29
C LEU A 91 -18.07 -11.14 9.00
N VAL A 92 -17.38 -12.28 9.13
CA VAL A 92 -16.99 -13.17 8.03
C VAL A 92 -18.19 -13.47 7.11
N PRO A 93 -18.08 -13.31 5.77
CA PRO A 93 -19.18 -13.62 4.88
C PRO A 93 -19.55 -15.10 4.94
N LEU A 94 -20.85 -15.40 4.93
CA LEU A 94 -21.36 -16.76 4.79
C LEU A 94 -20.86 -17.36 3.47
N ALA A 95 -20.31 -18.59 3.53
CA ALA A 95 -19.65 -19.28 2.43
C ALA A 95 -20.40 -19.19 1.09
N GLY A 96 -19.72 -18.71 0.04
CA GLY A 96 -20.23 -18.74 -1.34
C GLY A 96 -20.02 -17.48 -2.19
N ALA A 97 -19.52 -16.38 -1.64
CA ALA A 97 -19.08 -15.25 -2.46
C ALA A 97 -17.77 -15.61 -3.18
N PRO A 98 -17.57 -15.22 -4.46
CA PRO A 98 -16.27 -15.35 -5.11
C PRO A 98 -15.28 -14.48 -4.33
N THR A 99 -14.45 -15.12 -3.52
CA THR A 99 -13.36 -14.47 -2.78
C THR A 99 -12.34 -14.01 -3.81
N THR A 100 -12.37 -12.72 -4.13
CA THR A 100 -11.14 -12.01 -4.51
C THR A 100 -10.09 -12.41 -3.48
N PRO A 101 -8.87 -12.82 -3.87
CA PRO A 101 -7.85 -13.20 -2.89
C PRO A 101 -7.70 -12.07 -1.88
N GLU A 102 -8.02 -12.35 -0.62
CA GLU A 102 -8.02 -11.34 0.43
C GLU A 102 -6.61 -11.19 1.01
N THR A 103 -5.83 -12.26 0.94
CA THR A 103 -4.50 -12.38 1.52
C THR A 103 -3.48 -12.91 0.50
N LEU A 104 -2.19 -12.75 0.81
CA LEU A 104 -1.10 -13.28 0.00
C LEU A 104 -1.08 -14.83 -0.01
N GLU A 105 -1.60 -15.46 1.04
CA GLU A 105 -1.70 -16.93 1.16
C GLU A 105 -2.67 -17.55 0.14
N ASP A 106 -3.68 -16.79 -0.29
CA ASP A 106 -4.63 -17.16 -1.34
C ASP A 106 -3.99 -17.20 -2.75
N ILE A 107 -2.70 -16.83 -2.86
CA ILE A 107 -1.94 -16.83 -4.11
C ILE A 107 -0.77 -17.84 -4.00
N PRO A 108 -1.02 -19.16 -4.19
CA PRO A 108 -0.03 -20.22 -3.97
C PRO A 108 1.31 -19.97 -4.66
N ARG A 109 1.29 -19.47 -5.90
CA ARG A 109 2.51 -19.18 -6.66
C ARG A 109 3.39 -18.13 -6.00
N LEU A 110 2.80 -17.08 -5.42
CA LEU A 110 3.56 -16.04 -4.75
C LEU A 110 4.02 -16.53 -3.38
N ARG A 111 3.13 -17.15 -2.61
CA ARG A 111 3.46 -17.76 -1.32
C ARG A 111 4.66 -18.70 -1.43
N ASP A 112 4.61 -19.66 -2.36
CA ASP A 112 5.65 -20.68 -2.51
C ASP A 112 6.99 -20.07 -2.93
N GLU A 113 6.96 -19.07 -3.83
CA GLU A 113 8.16 -18.33 -4.26
C GLU A 113 8.75 -17.50 -3.11
N ILE A 114 7.91 -16.79 -2.34
CA ILE A 114 8.34 -15.99 -1.19
C ILE A 114 8.99 -16.90 -0.13
N VAL A 115 8.37 -18.04 0.18
CA VAL A 115 8.94 -19.03 1.11
C VAL A 115 10.28 -19.56 0.59
N ALA A 116 10.39 -19.84 -0.70
CA ALA A 116 11.63 -20.34 -1.29
C ALA A 116 12.76 -19.29 -1.33
N LEU A 117 12.41 -18.01 -1.45
CA LEU A 117 13.36 -16.89 -1.44
C LEU A 117 13.65 -16.36 -0.03
N TRP A 118 12.82 -16.66 0.95
CA TRP A 118 12.96 -16.11 2.30
C TRP A 118 14.32 -16.45 2.92
N GLY A 119 14.97 -15.45 3.51
CA GLY A 119 16.33 -15.57 4.05
C GLY A 119 17.44 -15.33 3.03
N LYS A 120 17.12 -15.23 1.73
CA LYS A 120 18.09 -14.96 0.66
C LYS A 120 18.12 -13.46 0.31
N PRO A 121 19.26 -12.92 -0.15
CA PRO A 121 19.39 -11.51 -0.51
C PRO A 121 18.46 -11.08 -1.65
N GLU A 122 18.04 -12.01 -2.51
CA GLU A 122 17.13 -11.74 -3.64
C GLU A 122 15.67 -11.51 -3.19
N CYS A 123 15.32 -11.90 -1.97
CA CYS A 123 13.95 -11.83 -1.45
C CYS A 123 13.41 -10.39 -1.46
N GLN A 124 14.19 -9.43 -0.97
CA GLN A 124 13.77 -8.04 -0.91
C GLN A 124 13.49 -7.48 -2.32
N GLY A 125 14.42 -7.71 -3.26
CA GLY A 125 14.26 -7.27 -4.65
C GLY A 125 13.04 -7.91 -5.33
N TYR A 126 12.74 -9.18 -5.01
CA TYR A 126 11.54 -9.84 -5.49
C TYR A 126 10.25 -9.19 -4.97
N LEU A 127 10.16 -8.93 -3.66
CA LEU A 127 8.99 -8.29 -3.04
C LEU A 127 8.77 -6.85 -3.55
N GLU A 128 9.84 -6.07 -3.67
CA GLU A 128 9.78 -4.72 -4.25
C GLU A 128 9.31 -4.76 -5.71
N ASN A 129 9.78 -5.75 -6.49
CA ASN A 129 9.35 -5.93 -7.86
C ASN A 129 7.88 -6.36 -7.97
N LEU A 130 7.33 -7.13 -7.02
CA LEU A 130 5.90 -7.46 -7.00
C LEU A 130 5.02 -6.20 -6.91
N LEU A 131 5.43 -5.21 -6.13
CA LEU A 131 4.71 -3.94 -6.00
C LEU A 131 4.89 -3.01 -7.21
N ARG A 132 5.96 -3.19 -7.99
CA ARG A 132 6.29 -2.34 -9.16
C ARG A 132 5.88 -2.94 -10.50
N ASP A 133 5.79 -4.26 -10.62
CA ASP A 133 5.48 -4.97 -11.87
C ASP A 133 4.00 -4.86 -12.25
N ASN A 134 3.58 -3.65 -12.62
CA ASN A 134 2.26 -3.34 -13.12
C ASN A 134 2.08 -3.69 -14.61
N ARG A 135 3.10 -4.27 -15.28
CA ARG A 135 3.10 -4.67 -16.71
C ARG A 135 2.37 -3.70 -17.65
N GLN A 136 2.64 -2.40 -17.51
CA GLN A 136 2.01 -1.32 -18.30
C GLN A 136 0.47 -1.32 -18.24
N GLY A 137 -0.13 -1.70 -17.09
CA GLY A 137 -1.58 -1.70 -16.89
C GLY A 137 -2.32 -2.91 -17.48
N LYS A 138 -1.61 -3.96 -17.92
CA LYS A 138 -2.24 -5.20 -18.40
C LYS A 138 -2.70 -6.14 -17.29
N ARG A 139 -2.27 -5.90 -16.05
CA ARG A 139 -2.71 -6.67 -14.87
C ARG A 139 -3.75 -5.86 -14.11
N LYS A 140 -4.70 -6.58 -13.49
CA LYS A 140 -5.71 -6.00 -12.61
C LYS A 140 -5.08 -5.31 -11.37
N GLY A 141 -3.85 -5.69 -11.00
CA GLY A 141 -3.17 -5.26 -9.77
C GLY A 141 -3.45 -6.19 -8.61
N PHE A 142 -2.72 -6.03 -7.50
CA PHE A 142 -3.04 -6.68 -6.24
C PHE A 142 -4.11 -5.91 -5.48
N PRO A 143 -5.00 -6.59 -4.72
CA PRO A 143 -5.80 -5.95 -3.69
C PRO A 143 -4.90 -5.16 -2.72
N LEU A 144 -5.41 -4.05 -2.17
CA LEU A 144 -4.62 -3.21 -1.27
C LEU A 144 -4.10 -3.99 -0.05
N ALA A 145 -4.93 -4.88 0.52
CA ALA A 145 -4.52 -5.74 1.64
C ALA A 145 -3.29 -6.60 1.31
N VAL A 146 -3.26 -7.22 0.13
CA VAL A 146 -2.11 -8.00 -0.34
C VAL A 146 -0.87 -7.10 -0.54
N ALA A 147 -1.04 -5.87 -1.04
CA ALA A 147 0.06 -4.92 -1.16
C ALA A 147 0.63 -4.50 0.21
N GLU A 148 -0.24 -4.32 1.21
CA GLU A 148 0.15 -4.04 2.59
C GLU A 148 0.88 -5.22 3.25
N GLU A 149 0.44 -6.46 3.02
CA GLU A 149 1.17 -7.65 3.45
C GLU A 149 2.56 -7.75 2.83
N ILE A 150 2.70 -7.46 1.52
CA ILE A 150 4.01 -7.43 0.86
C ILE A 150 4.91 -6.35 1.47
N LEU A 151 4.37 -5.16 1.77
CA LEU A 151 5.13 -4.10 2.45
C LEU A 151 5.59 -4.52 3.85
N PHE A 152 4.72 -5.21 4.58
CA PHE A 152 5.07 -5.76 5.89
C PHE A 152 6.21 -6.78 5.78
N LEU A 153 6.18 -7.66 4.77
CA LEU A 153 7.26 -8.61 4.51
C LEU A 153 8.58 -7.93 4.13
N ILE A 154 8.53 -6.81 3.39
CA ILE A 154 9.73 -6.00 3.09
C ILE A 154 10.33 -5.44 4.38
N ASP A 155 9.51 -4.86 5.27
CA ASP A 155 9.98 -4.34 6.56
C ASP A 155 10.60 -5.45 7.41
N LEU A 156 9.94 -6.62 7.46
CA LEU A 156 10.42 -7.76 8.22
C LEU A 156 11.75 -8.31 7.68
N ALA A 157 11.90 -8.38 6.36
CA ALA A 157 13.14 -8.80 5.72
C ALA A 157 14.27 -7.80 6.01
N ALA A 158 14.00 -6.51 5.93
CA ALA A 158 14.98 -5.46 6.25
C ALA A 158 15.44 -5.53 7.72
N VAL A 159 14.51 -5.70 8.67
CA VAL A 159 14.84 -5.84 10.10
C VAL A 159 15.67 -7.09 10.37
N ARG A 160 15.41 -8.19 9.65
CA ARG A 160 16.19 -9.42 9.77
C ARG A 160 17.64 -9.20 9.32
N ASP A 161 17.84 -8.55 8.18
CA ASP A 161 19.16 -8.38 7.57
C ASP A 161 20.03 -7.33 8.30
N LEU A 162 19.45 -6.58 9.24
CA LEU A 162 20.16 -5.70 10.18
C LEU A 162 20.79 -6.45 11.38
N LYS A 163 20.50 -7.74 11.56
CA LYS A 163 21.05 -8.59 12.65
C LYS A 163 22.09 -9.57 12.12
#